data_AF-J2WGQ4-F1
#
_entry.id   AF-J2WGQ4-F1
#
_cell.length_a   1.000
_cell.length_b   1.000
_cell.length_c   1.000
_cell.angle_alpha   90.00
_cell.angle_beta   90.00
_cell.angle_gamma   90.00
#
_symmetry.space_group_name_H-M   'P 1'
#
loop_
_entity.id
_entity.type
_entity.pdbx_description
1 polymer ?
#
loop_
_entity_poly.entity_id
_entity_poly.type
_entity_poly.pdbx_seq_one_letter_code
_entity_poly.pdbx_strand_id
1 'polypeptide(L)'
;MADRSAIEWTDASWNPIRARVMEIQNDGSGRERIGWHCEHVSDGCRNCYAEGFNRRLGTGRDFKPGEMFREEHKGFNNGEVKLFLDEQMLTQPLRWKKPRKIFVCSMTDAFADFVTDEMLDKMFAVMALCPQHTFQVLTKRAKRMRAYMERLFGSKVAPRGIACSPWSALLNRAERSWMVANPNYMTDIRPLLLAGLQGRTLPSGPLPNAWLGISAERQQEANERIPELQKTPAAVRFVSLEPLLGPIDLEDIVRHGDGCEDHHSALECDVAIEDDQEFHGAVLDWVIVGGESGNRARPMHPDWVRGLRDQCDRNDTAFFFKQWGEWGMPTDDLGNLDWPYHPDHDRTHWFDRRSCVRPIESGWSDKYQCGGGAYPPPPFDLFQTPDYLDQVARCPQCGCGEAKKCQGNAARAAVTWVGKKKAGRLLDGAEHNAFPKVPG
;
A
#
# COMPACT_ATOMS: atom_id res chain seq x y z
N MET A 1 -14.19 -10.92 0.10
CA MET A 1 -13.15 -11.68 -0.64
C MET A 1 -12.72 -12.85 0.22
N ALA A 2 -12.34 -13.96 -0.43
CA ALA A 2 -12.56 -15.33 0.04
C ALA A 2 -11.27 -16.06 0.45
N ASP A 3 -11.44 -17.34 0.78
CA ASP A 3 -10.41 -18.38 0.99
C ASP A 3 -9.37 -18.53 -0.14
N ARG A 4 -9.51 -17.82 -1.26
CA ARG A 4 -8.55 -17.76 -2.38
C ARG A 4 -8.47 -16.32 -2.90
N SER A 5 -7.25 -15.81 -3.07
CA SER A 5 -7.01 -14.49 -3.68
C SER A 5 -6.60 -14.61 -5.15
N ALA A 6 -6.89 -13.56 -5.92
CA ALA A 6 -6.34 -13.37 -7.27
C ALA A 6 -5.08 -12.48 -7.26
N ILE A 7 -4.66 -12.01 -6.09
CA ILE A 7 -3.45 -11.20 -5.91
C ILE A 7 -2.25 -12.12 -5.90
N GLU A 8 -1.28 -11.82 -6.75
CA GLU A 8 -0.26 -12.75 -7.23
C GLU A 8 0.69 -13.25 -6.13
N TRP A 9 0.93 -12.42 -5.11
CA TRP A 9 1.89 -12.69 -4.03
C TRP A 9 1.24 -13.23 -2.74
N THR A 10 -0.05 -13.59 -2.77
CA THR A 10 -0.80 -14.04 -1.58
C THR A 10 -1.73 -15.21 -1.89
N ASP A 11 -2.01 -16.06 -0.89
CA ASP A 11 -2.89 -17.22 -1.06
C ASP A 11 -4.36 -16.86 -0.74
N ALA A 12 -4.58 -15.90 0.16
CA ALA A 12 -5.89 -15.43 0.59
C ALA A 12 -5.90 -13.94 0.93
N SER A 13 -7.07 -13.33 0.97
CA SER A 13 -7.23 -11.94 1.42
C SER A 13 -8.23 -11.87 2.58
N TRP A 14 -7.83 -11.22 3.66
CA TRP A 14 -8.59 -11.13 4.90
C TRP A 14 -9.02 -9.69 5.16
N ASN A 15 -10.32 -9.41 5.08
CA ASN A 15 -10.87 -8.04 5.11
C ASN A 15 -11.91 -7.86 6.22
N PRO A 16 -11.50 -7.92 7.51
CA PRO A 16 -12.42 -7.84 8.64
C PRO A 16 -12.98 -6.44 8.89
N ILE A 17 -12.29 -5.38 8.45
CA ILE A 17 -12.80 -4.01 8.50
C ILE A 17 -13.82 -3.82 7.37
N ARG A 18 -15.07 -3.57 7.73
CA ARG A 18 -16.18 -3.40 6.79
C ARG A 18 -16.90 -2.07 7.03
N ALA A 19 -17.56 -1.60 5.98
CA ALA A 19 -18.35 -0.39 6.00
C ALA A 19 -19.82 -0.72 5.72
N ARG A 20 -20.74 -0.01 6.37
CA ARG A 20 -22.16 -0.02 6.06
C ARG A 20 -22.67 1.39 5.80
N VAL A 21 -23.60 1.49 4.87
CA VAL A 21 -24.33 2.72 4.53
C VAL A 21 -25.82 2.38 4.53
N MET A 22 -26.62 3.26 5.13
CA MET A 22 -28.08 3.22 5.06
C MET A 22 -28.53 4.25 4.05
N GLU A 23 -29.21 3.79 3.01
CA GLU A 23 -29.86 4.65 2.02
C GLU A 23 -31.36 4.68 2.32
N ILE A 24 -31.84 5.81 2.84
CA ILE A 24 -33.25 6.08 3.07
C ILE A 24 -33.85 6.61 1.76
N GLN A 25 -34.86 5.91 1.26
CA GLN A 25 -35.62 6.27 0.06
C GLN A 25 -36.75 7.25 0.41
N ASN A 26 -37.30 7.92 -0.61
CA ASN A 26 -38.35 8.93 -0.44
C ASN A 26 -39.66 8.36 0.16
N ASP A 27 -39.88 7.05 0.05
CA ASP A 27 -41.03 6.35 0.63
C ASP A 27 -40.81 5.94 2.11
N GLY A 28 -39.67 6.33 2.70
CA GLY A 28 -39.28 5.98 4.06
C GLY A 28 -38.64 4.59 4.21
N SER A 29 -38.53 3.81 3.14
CA SER A 29 -37.83 2.53 3.16
C SER A 29 -36.31 2.73 3.22
N GLY A 30 -35.62 1.93 4.03
CA GLY A 30 -34.16 1.98 4.17
C GLY A 30 -33.51 0.74 3.56
N ARG A 31 -32.47 0.93 2.73
CA ARG A 31 -31.63 -0.17 2.22
C ARG A 31 -30.24 -0.08 2.83
N GLU A 32 -29.86 -1.11 3.59
CA GLU A 32 -28.47 -1.27 4.05
C GLU A 32 -27.60 -1.82 2.91
N ARG A 33 -26.43 -1.22 2.70
CA ARG A 33 -25.38 -1.74 1.83
C ARG A 33 -24.11 -1.95 2.64
N ILE A 34 -23.53 -3.14 2.52
CA ILE A 34 -22.29 -3.52 3.20
C ILE A 34 -21.17 -3.64 2.17
N GLY A 35 -20.04 -2.99 2.44
CA GLY A 35 -18.89 -2.95 1.56
C GLY A 35 -17.62 -2.61 2.32
N TRP A 36 -16.83 -1.74 1.73
CA TRP A 36 -15.55 -1.28 2.26
C TRP A 36 -15.50 0.24 2.22
N HIS A 37 -14.50 0.80 2.89
CA HIS A 37 -14.21 2.22 2.83
C HIS A 37 -12.70 2.42 2.97
N CYS A 38 -12.20 3.49 2.37
CA CYS A 38 -10.85 3.99 2.51
C CYS A 38 -10.87 5.48 2.21
N GLU A 39 -9.74 6.15 2.44
CA GLU A 39 -9.56 7.56 2.13
C GLU A 39 -8.29 7.75 1.30
N HIS A 40 -8.39 8.59 0.27
CA HIS A 40 -7.28 8.91 -0.62
C HIS A 40 -6.24 9.78 0.10
N VAL A 41 -4.97 9.38 0.03
CA VAL A 41 -3.84 10.07 0.67
C VAL A 41 -2.65 10.31 -0.27
N SER A 42 -2.71 9.80 -1.50
CA SER A 42 -1.67 9.96 -2.51
C SER A 42 -2.23 9.77 -3.90
N ASP A 43 -1.43 10.12 -4.90
CA ASP A 43 -1.83 10.02 -6.30
C ASP A 43 -2.04 8.56 -6.78
N GLY A 44 -1.45 7.59 -6.09
CA GLY A 44 -1.72 6.17 -6.30
C GLY A 44 -3.16 5.75 -5.98
N CYS A 45 -3.89 6.53 -5.17
CA CYS A 45 -5.30 6.22 -4.86
C CYS A 45 -6.26 6.58 -6.02
N ARG A 46 -5.84 7.41 -6.97
CA ARG A 46 -6.71 7.99 -8.02
C ARG A 46 -7.47 6.94 -8.85
N ASN A 47 -6.84 5.81 -9.17
CA ASN A 47 -7.44 4.71 -9.92
C ASN A 47 -7.50 3.42 -9.10
N CYS A 48 -7.70 3.53 -7.78
CA CYS A 48 -7.70 2.40 -6.86
C CYS A 48 -8.73 1.34 -7.26
N TYR A 49 -8.27 0.09 -7.46
CA TYR A 49 -9.16 -1.02 -7.79
C TYR A 49 -10.19 -1.27 -6.69
N ALA A 50 -9.81 -1.11 -5.42
CA ALA A 50 -10.69 -1.37 -4.28
C ALA A 50 -11.88 -0.41 -4.26
N GLU A 51 -11.69 0.85 -4.65
CA GLU A 51 -12.78 1.82 -4.79
C GLU A 51 -13.74 1.40 -5.93
N GLY A 52 -13.19 1.01 -7.08
CA GLY A 52 -13.97 0.51 -8.20
C GLY A 52 -14.81 -0.72 -7.85
N PHE A 53 -14.25 -1.64 -7.07
CA PHE A 53 -14.97 -2.80 -6.53
C PHE A 53 -16.02 -2.39 -5.50
N ASN A 54 -15.72 -1.44 -4.61
CA ASN A 54 -16.67 -0.96 -3.62
C ASN A 54 -17.89 -0.26 -4.25
N ARG A 55 -17.68 0.53 -5.30
CA ARG A 55 -18.78 1.10 -6.11
C ARG A 55 -19.68 0.03 -6.71
N ARG A 56 -19.10 -1.07 -7.21
CA ARG A 56 -19.85 -2.12 -7.94
C ARG A 56 -20.51 -3.14 -7.02
N LEU A 57 -19.80 -3.59 -5.98
CA LEU A 57 -20.16 -4.75 -5.17
C LEU A 57 -20.25 -4.47 -3.67
N GLY A 58 -19.85 -3.27 -3.23
CA GLY A 58 -19.82 -2.88 -1.83
C GLY A 58 -20.87 -1.84 -1.48
N THR A 59 -20.46 -0.75 -0.83
CA THR A 59 -21.39 0.30 -0.38
C THR A 59 -21.96 1.12 -1.52
N GLY A 60 -21.41 1.03 -2.73
CA GLY A 60 -21.80 1.87 -3.86
C GLY A 60 -21.17 3.26 -3.83
N ARG A 61 -20.29 3.54 -2.85
CA ARG A 61 -19.68 4.85 -2.63
C ARG A 61 -18.22 4.90 -3.06
N ASP A 62 -17.77 6.11 -3.36
CA ASP A 62 -16.35 6.44 -3.55
C ASP A 62 -15.62 6.46 -2.19
N PHE A 63 -14.29 6.44 -2.25
CA PHE A 63 -13.42 6.49 -1.08
C PHE A 63 -13.04 7.95 -0.79
N LYS A 64 -13.91 8.64 -0.05
CA LYS A 64 -13.78 10.07 0.24
C LYS A 64 -13.61 10.34 1.73
N PRO A 65 -12.73 11.29 2.12
CA PRO A 65 -12.66 11.75 3.50
C PRO A 65 -13.93 12.53 3.87
N GLY A 66 -14.32 12.46 5.13
CA GLY A 66 -15.38 13.31 5.70
C GLY A 66 -16.82 12.81 5.56
N GLU A 67 -17.08 11.70 4.86
CA GLU A 67 -18.42 11.07 4.75
C GLU A 67 -18.69 10.06 5.89
N MET A 68 -17.82 10.04 6.90
CA MET A 68 -17.87 9.10 8.03
C MET A 68 -18.91 9.48 9.07
N PHE A 69 -19.63 8.48 9.56
CA PHE A 69 -20.53 8.60 10.72
C PHE A 69 -19.77 9.15 11.92
N ARG A 70 -20.35 10.15 12.59
CA ARG A 70 -19.82 10.72 13.83
C ARG A 70 -20.85 10.57 14.94
N GLU A 71 -20.46 9.94 16.05
CA GLU A 71 -21.35 9.72 17.20
C GLU A 71 -21.85 11.02 17.85
N GLU A 72 -21.15 12.12 17.63
CA GLU A 72 -21.57 13.47 18.04
C GLU A 72 -22.87 13.93 17.35
N HIS A 73 -23.20 13.34 16.19
CA HIS A 73 -24.48 13.54 15.52
C HIS A 73 -25.53 12.57 16.10
N LYS A 74 -26.66 13.09 16.59
CA LYS A 74 -27.76 12.24 17.08
C LYS A 74 -28.38 11.45 15.93
N GLY A 75 -27.97 10.20 15.78
CA GLY A 75 -28.53 9.26 14.80
C GLY A 75 -27.66 9.09 13.56
N PHE A 76 -27.90 8.01 12.82
CA PHE A 76 -27.18 7.70 11.60
C PHE A 76 -27.83 8.41 10.42
N ASN A 77 -27.15 9.39 9.82
CA ASN A 77 -27.72 10.16 8.72
C ASN A 77 -27.74 9.35 7.42
N ASN A 78 -28.68 9.71 6.54
CA ASN A 78 -28.79 9.07 5.23
C ASN A 78 -27.49 9.24 4.43
N GLY A 79 -26.87 8.12 4.04
CA GLY A 79 -25.64 8.14 3.26
C GLY A 79 -24.33 8.26 4.05
N GLU A 80 -24.37 8.36 5.38
CA GLU A 80 -23.14 8.30 6.19
C GLU A 80 -22.51 6.91 6.13
N VAL A 81 -21.20 6.84 6.28
CA VAL A 81 -20.43 5.59 6.31
C VAL A 81 -20.14 5.21 7.77
N LYS A 82 -20.67 4.07 8.23
CA LYS A 82 -20.31 3.49 9.53
C LYS A 82 -19.38 2.30 9.35
N LEU A 83 -18.24 2.34 10.02
CA LEU A 83 -17.33 1.21 10.07
C LEU A 83 -17.66 0.26 11.20
N PHE A 84 -17.32 -1.00 10.98
CA PHE A 84 -17.40 -2.05 11.98
C PHE A 84 -16.40 -3.16 11.67
N LEU A 85 -16.04 -3.94 12.70
CA LEU A 85 -15.38 -5.22 12.50
C LEU A 85 -16.43 -6.31 12.26
N ASP A 86 -16.31 -6.98 11.12
CA ASP A 86 -17.06 -8.19 10.85
C ASP A 86 -16.42 -9.36 11.62
N GLU A 87 -17.02 -9.73 12.75
CA GLU A 87 -16.49 -10.75 13.67
C GLU A 87 -16.37 -12.14 13.04
N GLN A 88 -17.23 -12.47 12.06
CA GLN A 88 -17.14 -13.73 11.31
C GLN A 88 -15.91 -13.72 10.42
N MET A 89 -15.66 -12.63 9.69
CA MET A 89 -14.44 -12.47 8.90
C MET A 89 -13.20 -12.40 9.79
N LEU A 90 -13.23 -11.62 10.87
CA LEU A 90 -12.12 -11.45 11.80
C LEU A 90 -11.60 -12.79 12.33
N THR A 91 -12.51 -13.70 12.68
CA THR A 91 -12.13 -15.01 13.24
C THR A 91 -11.81 -16.08 12.20
N GLN A 92 -11.93 -15.76 10.90
CA GLN A 92 -11.70 -16.71 9.81
C GLN A 92 -10.30 -17.36 9.84
N PRO A 93 -9.19 -16.64 10.07
CA PRO A 93 -7.86 -17.24 10.11
C PRO A 93 -7.70 -18.30 11.21
N LEU A 94 -8.38 -18.14 12.36
CA LEU A 94 -8.34 -19.11 13.46
C LEU A 94 -8.88 -20.49 13.07
N ARG A 95 -9.68 -20.57 12.00
CA ARG A 95 -10.28 -21.82 11.51
C ARG A 95 -9.48 -22.47 10.39
N TRP A 96 -8.51 -21.76 9.81
CA TRP A 96 -7.70 -22.28 8.71
C TRP A 96 -6.54 -23.13 9.23
N LYS A 97 -6.57 -24.42 8.88
CA LYS A 97 -5.52 -25.38 9.31
C LYS A 97 -4.27 -25.35 8.42
N LYS A 98 -4.44 -25.11 7.12
CA LYS A 98 -3.31 -25.10 6.17
C LYS A 98 -2.59 -23.75 6.21
N PRO A 99 -1.25 -23.72 6.27
CA PRO A 99 -0.47 -22.51 6.12
C PRO A 99 -0.88 -21.71 4.87
N ARG A 100 -0.89 -20.39 5.01
CA ARG A 100 -1.35 -19.44 3.98
C ARG A 100 -0.55 -18.14 4.14
N LYS A 101 -0.24 -17.50 3.01
CA LYS A 101 0.08 -16.08 2.91
C LYS A 101 -1.22 -15.31 2.78
N ILE A 102 -1.45 -14.32 3.65
CA ILE A 102 -2.72 -13.63 3.81
C ILE A 102 -2.49 -12.13 3.67
N PHE A 103 -3.05 -11.53 2.63
CA PHE A 103 -3.07 -10.07 2.51
C PHE A 103 -4.17 -9.49 3.41
N VAL A 104 -3.75 -8.71 4.41
CA VAL A 104 -4.62 -8.06 5.39
C VAL A 104 -5.21 -6.78 4.83
N CYS A 105 -6.53 -6.67 4.89
CA CYS A 105 -7.32 -5.51 4.47
C CYS A 105 -6.98 -5.01 3.05
N SER A 106 -6.96 -5.92 2.07
CA SER A 106 -6.71 -5.55 0.67
C SER A 106 -7.67 -4.49 0.10
N MET A 107 -8.81 -4.24 0.74
CA MET A 107 -9.85 -3.28 0.33
C MET A 107 -9.93 -1.99 1.17
N THR A 108 -9.19 -1.90 2.27
CA THR A 108 -9.23 -0.80 3.24
C THR A 108 -7.85 -0.63 3.85
N ASP A 109 -7.33 0.58 3.99
CA ASP A 109 -6.07 0.75 4.71
C ASP A 109 -6.27 0.45 6.21
N ALA A 110 -5.59 -0.57 6.72
CA ALA A 110 -5.74 -1.04 8.10
C ALA A 110 -5.30 0.02 9.14
N PHE A 111 -4.45 0.96 8.75
CA PHE A 111 -3.98 2.04 9.61
C PHE A 111 -4.57 3.40 9.21
N ALA A 112 -5.72 3.41 8.53
CA ALA A 112 -6.50 4.64 8.36
C ALA A 112 -6.92 5.26 9.69
N ASP A 113 -7.06 6.59 9.72
CA ASP A 113 -7.35 7.34 10.95
C ASP A 113 -8.70 6.94 11.56
N PHE A 114 -9.64 6.50 10.72
CA PHE A 114 -10.92 5.95 11.14
C PHE A 114 -10.84 4.53 11.77
N VAL A 115 -9.68 3.86 11.68
CA VAL A 115 -9.47 2.52 12.28
C VAL A 115 -8.96 2.70 13.70
N THR A 116 -9.75 2.22 14.65
CA THR A 116 -9.42 2.36 16.08
C THR A 116 -8.33 1.39 16.50
N ASP A 117 -7.60 1.74 17.57
CA ASP A 117 -6.63 0.84 18.20
C ASP A 117 -7.27 -0.45 18.71
N GLU A 118 -8.55 -0.43 19.10
CA GLU A 118 -9.30 -1.62 19.48
C GLU A 118 -9.50 -2.58 18.30
N MET A 119 -9.78 -2.03 17.11
CA MET A 119 -9.91 -2.84 15.89
C MET A 119 -8.57 -3.49 15.52
N LEU A 120 -7.48 -2.72 15.59
CA LEU A 120 -6.12 -3.21 15.37
C LEU A 120 -5.72 -4.27 16.42
N ASP A 121 -6.01 -4.04 17.70
CA ASP A 121 -5.72 -4.98 18.79
C ASP A 121 -6.38 -6.34 18.51
N LYS A 122 -7.65 -6.35 18.09
CA LYS A 122 -8.35 -7.58 17.68
C LYS A 122 -7.73 -8.26 16.46
N MET A 123 -7.31 -7.50 15.46
CA MET A 123 -6.68 -8.05 14.26
C MET A 123 -5.32 -8.67 14.58
N PHE A 124 -4.45 -7.96 15.30
CA PHE A 124 -3.15 -8.47 15.71
C PHE A 124 -3.26 -9.63 16.71
N ALA A 125 -4.30 -9.68 17.53
CA ALA A 125 -4.62 -10.84 18.37
C ALA A 125 -4.82 -12.11 17.53
N VAL A 126 -5.60 -12.02 16.46
CA VAL A 126 -5.80 -13.14 15.53
C VAL A 126 -4.48 -13.56 14.87
N MET A 127 -3.66 -12.59 14.44
CA MET A 127 -2.35 -12.86 13.84
C MET A 127 -1.42 -13.61 14.80
N ALA A 128 -1.36 -13.18 16.06
CA ALA A 128 -0.55 -13.79 17.11
C ALA A 128 -0.98 -15.24 17.42
N LEU A 129 -2.27 -15.54 17.31
CA LEU A 129 -2.84 -16.88 17.55
C LEU A 129 -2.70 -17.83 16.35
N CYS A 130 -2.27 -17.31 15.19
CA CYS A 130 -2.16 -18.06 13.94
C CYS A 130 -0.72 -18.11 13.39
N PRO A 131 0.27 -18.64 14.15
CA PRO A 131 1.68 -18.67 13.72
C PRO A 131 1.91 -19.52 12.45
N GLN A 132 0.97 -20.39 12.10
CA GLN A 132 1.02 -21.17 10.85
C GLN A 132 0.74 -20.33 9.60
N HIS A 133 0.24 -19.11 9.73
CA HIS A 133 -0.05 -18.22 8.61
C HIS A 133 0.90 -17.04 8.59
N THR A 134 1.25 -16.59 7.40
CA THR A 134 1.97 -15.35 7.16
C THR A 134 0.96 -14.26 6.81
N PHE A 135 0.87 -13.21 7.63
CA PHE A 135 0.04 -12.05 7.38
C PHE A 135 0.90 -10.94 6.77
N GLN A 136 0.46 -10.42 5.63
CA GLN A 136 1.11 -9.32 4.91
C GLN A 136 0.23 -8.08 5.12
N VAL A 137 0.70 -7.15 5.95
CA VAL A 137 -0.01 -5.91 6.29
C VAL A 137 0.60 -4.77 5.50
N LEU A 138 -0.21 -4.07 4.70
CA LEU A 138 0.22 -2.98 3.84
C LEU A 138 -0.55 -1.70 4.16
N THR A 139 0.13 -0.56 4.25
CA THR A 139 -0.50 0.74 4.52
C THR A 139 0.19 1.89 3.78
N LYS A 140 -0.51 3.01 3.60
CA LYS A 140 0.10 4.30 3.20
C LYS A 140 0.34 5.23 4.39
N ARG A 141 -0.03 4.82 5.61
CA ARG A 141 0.02 5.62 6.84
C ARG A 141 1.11 5.09 7.76
N ALA A 142 2.34 5.12 7.27
CA ALA A 142 3.52 4.56 7.93
C ALA A 142 3.71 5.08 9.37
N LYS A 143 3.52 6.40 9.59
CA LYS A 143 3.58 7.02 10.92
C LYS A 143 2.57 6.43 11.91
N ARG A 144 1.33 6.19 11.46
CA ARG A 144 0.26 5.61 12.28
C ARG A 144 0.55 4.15 12.63
N MET A 145 1.06 3.39 11.68
CA MET A 145 1.53 2.01 11.91
C MET A 145 2.67 1.99 12.94
N ARG A 146 3.70 2.82 12.75
CA ARG A 146 4.82 2.93 13.68
C ARG A 146 4.35 3.25 15.09
N ALA A 147 3.55 4.30 15.26
CA ALA A 147 3.03 4.73 16.55
C ALA A 147 2.22 3.61 17.26
N TYR A 148 1.40 2.86 16.50
CA TYR A 148 0.67 1.71 17.05
C TYR A 148 1.63 0.61 17.53
N MET A 149 2.63 0.25 16.71
CA MET A 149 3.58 -0.81 17.07
C MET A 149 4.46 -0.39 18.25
N GLU A 150 5.00 0.84 18.26
CA GLU A 150 5.76 1.38 19.39
C GLU A 150 4.94 1.39 20.68
N ARG A 151 3.63 1.67 20.63
CA ARG A 151 2.73 1.58 21.81
C ARG A 151 2.72 0.16 22.40
N LEU A 152 2.79 -0.87 21.56
CA LEU A 152 2.82 -2.26 22.03
C LEU A 152 4.14 -2.61 22.72
N PHE A 153 5.27 -2.12 22.19
CA PHE A 153 6.61 -2.43 22.71
C PHE A 153 7.11 -1.47 23.81
N GLY A 154 6.55 -0.26 23.91
CA GLY A 154 6.97 0.80 24.84
C GLY A 154 6.41 0.69 26.26
N SER A 155 5.61 -0.34 26.56
CA SER A 155 5.10 -0.56 27.92
C SER A 155 6.19 -1.15 28.80
N LYS A 156 6.93 -0.30 29.53
CA LYS A 156 7.86 -0.69 30.59
C LYS A 156 7.18 -1.72 31.52
N VAL A 157 7.77 -2.92 31.56
CA VAL A 157 7.81 -3.90 32.65
C VAL A 157 6.50 -4.02 33.47
N ALA A 158 5.80 -5.14 33.28
CA ALA A 158 4.74 -5.57 34.19
C ALA A 158 5.21 -5.43 35.66
N PRO A 159 4.42 -4.83 36.57
CA PRO A 159 4.79 -4.75 37.97
C PRO A 159 4.94 -6.18 38.51
N ARG A 160 6.16 -6.54 38.92
CA ARG A 160 6.63 -7.83 39.47
C ARG A 160 7.05 -8.87 38.43
N GLY A 161 8.33 -8.82 38.05
CA GLY A 161 9.20 -10.01 37.86
C GLY A 161 8.88 -11.02 36.76
N ILE A 162 7.80 -10.84 35.99
CA ILE A 162 7.47 -11.68 34.83
C ILE A 162 7.49 -10.76 33.61
N ALA A 163 8.48 -10.91 32.73
CA ALA A 163 8.46 -10.29 31.42
C ALA A 163 7.25 -10.82 30.65
N CYS A 164 6.16 -10.05 30.63
CA CYS A 164 4.96 -10.41 29.90
C CYS A 164 5.14 -9.97 28.44
N SER A 165 4.97 -10.90 27.49
CA SER A 165 4.98 -10.57 26.06
C SER A 165 4.01 -9.41 25.77
N PRO A 166 4.38 -8.43 24.93
CA PRO A 166 3.46 -7.34 24.55
C PRO A 166 2.18 -7.89 23.91
N TRP A 167 2.26 -9.06 23.27
CA TRP A 167 1.12 -9.76 22.68
C TRP A 167 0.17 -10.35 23.72
N SER A 168 0.67 -10.77 24.90
CA SER A 168 -0.20 -11.20 26.00
C SER A 168 -1.06 -10.06 26.52
N ALA A 169 -0.47 -8.86 26.68
CA ALA A 169 -1.23 -7.68 27.08
C ALA A 169 -2.26 -7.28 26.02
N LEU A 170 -1.89 -7.34 24.74
CA LEU A 170 -2.81 -7.08 23.63
C LEU A 170 -3.96 -8.09 23.58
N LEU A 171 -3.68 -9.39 23.72
CA LEU A 171 -4.71 -10.43 23.74
C LEU A 171 -5.71 -10.23 24.88
N ASN A 172 -5.24 -9.85 26.06
CA ASN A 172 -6.13 -9.54 27.19
C ASN A 172 -7.06 -8.35 26.88
N ARG A 173 -6.59 -7.33 26.16
CA ARG A 173 -7.44 -6.21 25.72
C ARG A 173 -8.45 -6.65 24.66
N ALA A 174 -8.01 -7.42 23.66
CA ALA A 174 -8.87 -7.95 22.61
C ALA A 174 -9.95 -8.90 23.18
N GLU A 175 -9.59 -9.79 24.11
CA GLU A 175 -10.52 -10.71 24.78
C GLU A 175 -11.61 -9.95 25.54
N ARG A 176 -11.24 -8.92 26.32
CA ARG A 176 -12.20 -8.08 27.03
C ARG A 176 -13.16 -7.37 26.07
N SER A 177 -12.65 -6.84 24.97
CA SER A 177 -13.49 -6.23 23.94
C SER A 177 -14.47 -7.25 23.32
N TRP A 178 -14.02 -8.46 22.99
CA TRP A 178 -14.91 -9.52 22.49
C TRP A 178 -15.98 -9.94 23.50
N MET A 179 -15.62 -10.05 24.79
CA MET A 179 -16.58 -10.39 25.85
C MET A 179 -17.71 -9.37 25.96
N VAL A 180 -17.41 -8.08 25.74
CA VAL A 180 -18.41 -7.00 25.79
C VAL A 180 -19.23 -6.94 24.50
N ALA A 181 -18.57 -7.07 23.34
CA ALA A 181 -19.20 -6.87 22.05
C ALA A 181 -19.96 -8.09 21.50
N ASN A 182 -19.64 -9.30 21.94
CA ASN A 182 -20.20 -10.54 21.42
C ASN A 182 -20.95 -11.34 22.51
N PRO A 183 -22.31 -11.37 22.48
CA PRO A 183 -23.12 -12.15 23.42
C PRO A 183 -22.81 -13.66 23.41
N ASN A 184 -22.31 -14.18 22.29
CA ASN A 184 -21.95 -15.58 22.10
C ASN A 184 -20.43 -15.82 22.25
N TYR A 185 -19.71 -14.90 22.91
CA TYR A 185 -18.25 -15.01 23.10
C TYR A 185 -17.81 -16.40 23.59
N MET A 186 -18.52 -16.96 24.57
CA MET A 186 -18.17 -18.25 25.20
C MET A 186 -18.25 -19.43 24.22
N THR A 187 -19.13 -19.38 23.23
CA THR A 187 -19.33 -20.46 22.24
C THR A 187 -18.54 -20.22 20.96
N ASP A 188 -18.47 -18.97 20.50
CA ASP A 188 -18.03 -18.66 19.13
C ASP A 188 -16.55 -18.26 19.06
N ILE A 189 -16.03 -17.65 20.12
CA ILE A 189 -14.70 -16.99 20.13
C ILE A 189 -13.76 -17.69 21.11
N ARG A 190 -14.18 -17.87 22.37
CA ARG A 190 -13.35 -18.44 23.43
C ARG A 190 -12.69 -19.77 23.06
N PRO A 191 -13.39 -20.75 22.43
CA PRO A 191 -12.75 -22.02 22.05
C PRO A 191 -11.62 -21.83 21.03
N LEU A 192 -11.76 -20.86 20.11
CA LEU A 192 -10.75 -20.55 19.10
C LEU A 192 -9.52 -19.90 19.74
N LEU A 193 -9.72 -18.99 20.71
CA LEU A 193 -8.62 -18.37 21.45
C LEU A 193 -7.82 -19.41 22.23
N LEU A 194 -8.50 -20.29 22.96
CA LEU A 194 -7.86 -21.36 23.73
C LEU A 194 -7.07 -22.32 22.83
N ALA A 195 -7.64 -22.70 21.68
CA ALA A 195 -6.95 -23.52 20.69
C ALA A 195 -5.71 -22.83 20.12
N GLY A 196 -5.79 -21.51 19.89
CA GLY A 196 -4.66 -20.70 19.40
C GLY A 196 -3.52 -20.55 20.42
N LEU A 197 -3.81 -20.65 21.72
CA LEU A 197 -2.83 -20.56 22.81
C LEU A 197 -2.28 -21.92 23.27
N GLN A 198 -2.95 -23.02 22.93
CA GLN A 198 -2.66 -24.34 23.51
C GLN A 198 -1.19 -24.75 23.31
N GLY A 199 -0.44 -24.78 24.41
CA GLY A 199 0.98 -25.19 24.45
C GLY A 199 1.95 -24.17 23.83
N ARG A 200 1.55 -22.90 23.67
CA ARG A 200 2.36 -21.87 23.00
C ARG A 200 2.74 -20.73 23.94
N THR A 201 3.96 -20.24 23.75
CA THR A 201 4.44 -19.00 24.36
C THR A 201 4.50 -17.92 23.30
N LEU A 202 3.92 -16.76 23.59
CA LEU A 202 3.96 -15.62 22.67
C LEU A 202 5.35 -14.98 22.67
N PRO A 203 5.85 -14.50 21.51
CA PRO A 203 7.19 -13.95 21.41
C PRO A 203 7.34 -12.68 22.25
N SER A 204 8.55 -12.39 22.73
CA SER A 204 8.85 -11.11 23.39
C SER A 204 9.03 -9.97 22.39
N GLY A 205 9.44 -10.28 21.16
CA GLY A 205 9.64 -9.34 20.04
C GLY A 205 8.46 -9.27 19.06
N PRO A 206 8.64 -8.58 17.91
CA PRO A 206 7.69 -8.57 16.80
C PRO A 206 7.24 -9.97 16.37
N LEU A 207 5.99 -10.10 15.90
CA LEU A 207 5.47 -11.36 15.38
C LEU A 207 6.23 -11.75 14.10
N PRO A 208 6.92 -12.92 14.05
CA PRO A 208 7.60 -13.37 12.83
C PRO A 208 6.66 -13.58 11.64
N ASN A 209 5.39 -13.83 11.95
CA ASN A 209 4.36 -14.15 10.97
C ASN A 209 3.47 -12.95 10.60
N ALA A 210 3.75 -11.74 11.12
CA ALA A 210 3.09 -10.51 10.70
C ALA A 210 4.10 -9.57 10.02
N TRP A 211 4.16 -9.66 8.70
CA TRP A 211 5.03 -8.84 7.86
C TRP A 211 4.39 -7.47 7.68
N LEU A 212 5.14 -6.42 7.98
CA LEU A 212 4.66 -5.05 7.93
C LEU A 212 5.26 -4.34 6.72
N GLY A 213 4.43 -3.63 5.98
CA GLY A 213 4.89 -2.94 4.80
C GLY A 213 4.15 -1.66 4.50
N ILE A 214 4.80 -0.86 3.66
CA ILE A 214 4.25 0.40 3.16
C ILE A 214 4.09 0.35 1.65
N SER A 215 3.17 1.15 1.11
CA SER A 215 3.09 1.41 -0.32
C SER A 215 3.65 2.79 -0.63
N ALA A 216 4.39 2.91 -1.73
CA ALA A 216 4.92 4.17 -2.23
C ALA A 216 4.88 4.17 -3.76
N GLU A 217 4.46 5.30 -4.34
CA GLU A 217 4.24 5.38 -5.78
C GLU A 217 5.36 6.11 -6.52
N ARG A 218 6.08 6.99 -5.83
CA ARG A 218 7.22 7.79 -6.32
C ARG A 218 8.24 7.99 -5.19
N GLN A 219 9.39 8.58 -5.51
CA GLN A 219 10.45 8.87 -4.54
C GLN A 219 9.95 9.67 -3.34
N GLN A 220 9.07 10.66 -3.56
CA GLN A 220 8.51 11.47 -2.47
C GLN A 220 7.83 10.58 -1.42
N GLU A 221 6.89 9.73 -1.83
CA GLU A 221 6.20 8.84 -0.91
C GLU A 221 7.15 7.80 -0.28
N ALA A 222 8.21 7.39 -0.98
CA ALA A 222 9.24 6.50 -0.43
C ALA A 222 10.04 7.19 0.69
N ASN A 223 10.54 8.41 0.45
CA ASN A 223 11.22 9.26 1.42
C ASN A 223 10.36 9.54 2.66
N GLU A 224 9.06 9.74 2.48
CA GLU A 224 8.14 9.98 3.60
C GLU A 224 7.85 8.73 4.44
N ARG A 225 7.82 7.53 3.83
CA ARG A 225 7.23 6.32 4.45
C ARG A 225 8.26 5.26 4.84
N ILE A 226 9.33 5.09 4.07
CA ILE A 226 10.36 4.08 4.34
C ILE A 226 11.07 4.34 5.68
N PRO A 227 11.51 5.58 6.01
CA PRO A 227 12.16 5.82 7.30
C PRO A 227 11.27 5.49 8.50
N GLU A 228 9.96 5.67 8.39
CA GLU A 228 9.01 5.27 9.43
C GLU A 228 8.86 3.75 9.54
N LEU A 229 8.88 3.03 8.42
CA LEU A 229 8.87 1.56 8.41
C LEU A 229 10.15 0.97 9.02
N GLN A 230 11.32 1.54 8.72
CA GLN A 230 12.60 1.06 9.27
C GLN A 230 12.65 1.19 10.79
N LYS A 231 12.05 2.26 11.34
CA LYS A 231 11.88 2.46 12.80
C LYS A 231 10.78 1.63 13.44
N THR A 232 9.86 1.08 12.64
CA THR A 232 8.74 0.29 13.16
C THR A 232 9.24 -1.06 13.68
N PRO A 233 8.86 -1.49 14.90
CA PRO A 233 9.11 -2.84 15.38
C PRO A 233 8.44 -3.89 14.48
N ALA A 234 9.21 -4.55 13.62
CA ALA A 234 8.74 -5.54 12.67
C ALA A 234 9.78 -6.65 12.52
N ALA A 235 9.32 -7.89 12.34
CA ALA A 235 10.19 -9.01 12.03
C ALA A 235 10.56 -9.06 10.54
N VAL A 236 9.63 -8.62 9.67
CA VAL A 236 9.82 -8.49 8.23
C VAL A 236 9.23 -7.16 7.79
N ARG A 237 10.00 -6.39 7.02
CA ARG A 237 9.68 -5.09 6.45
C ARG A 237 9.63 -5.21 4.93
N PHE A 238 8.53 -4.80 4.33
CA PHE A 238 8.42 -4.82 2.86
C PHE A 238 7.86 -3.52 2.30
N VAL A 239 8.19 -3.24 1.05
CA VAL A 239 7.61 -2.12 0.29
C VAL A 239 6.83 -2.66 -0.89
N SER A 240 5.66 -2.07 -1.15
CA SER A 240 4.88 -2.29 -2.37
C SER A 240 4.90 -1.01 -3.19
N LEU A 241 5.78 -0.98 -4.17
CA LEU A 241 5.97 0.13 -5.10
C LEU A 241 4.91 0.06 -6.20
N GLU A 242 3.65 0.25 -5.81
CA GLU A 242 2.46 0.01 -6.63
C GLU A 242 1.32 1.02 -6.39
N PRO A 243 0.73 1.59 -7.46
CA PRO A 243 1.29 1.59 -8.81
C PRO A 243 2.62 2.37 -8.83
N LEU A 244 3.62 1.88 -9.57
CA LEU A 244 4.86 2.63 -9.77
C LEU A 244 4.62 3.78 -10.75
N LEU A 245 4.61 5.01 -10.24
CA LEU A 245 4.26 6.23 -10.98
C LEU A 245 5.47 7.15 -11.23
N GLY A 246 6.65 6.77 -10.75
CA GLY A 246 7.90 7.48 -10.98
C GLY A 246 9.10 6.61 -10.62
N PRO A 247 10.33 7.06 -10.96
CA PRO A 247 11.53 6.39 -10.50
C PRO A 247 11.59 6.43 -8.96
N ILE A 248 12.12 5.35 -8.39
CA ILE A 248 12.45 5.25 -6.97
C ILE A 248 13.88 4.69 -6.88
N ASP A 249 14.71 5.38 -6.12
CA ASP A 249 16.02 4.91 -5.69
C ASP A 249 15.93 4.52 -4.21
N LEU A 250 16.05 3.23 -3.93
CA LEU A 250 16.06 2.68 -2.58
C LEU A 250 17.44 2.75 -1.93
N GLU A 251 18.49 3.02 -2.71
CA GLU A 251 19.84 3.26 -2.20
C GLU A 251 20.02 4.73 -1.77
N ASP A 252 19.09 5.60 -2.15
CA ASP A 252 19.08 7.03 -1.84
C ASP A 252 17.73 7.50 -1.27
N ILE A 253 17.44 7.10 -0.02
CA ILE A 253 16.26 7.57 0.71
C ILE A 253 16.59 8.84 1.48
N VAL A 254 15.82 9.90 1.20
CA VAL A 254 15.98 11.19 1.88
C VAL A 254 15.10 11.24 3.13
N ARG A 255 15.72 11.58 4.25
CA ARG A 255 15.03 11.95 5.48
C ARG A 255 15.20 13.45 5.72
N HIS A 256 14.08 14.14 5.92
CA HIS A 256 14.08 15.51 6.39
C HIS A 256 14.04 15.52 7.93
N GLY A 257 15.12 15.96 8.58
CA GLY A 257 15.21 16.15 10.04
C GLY A 257 15.91 17.46 10.37
N ASP A 258 15.51 18.16 11.43
CA ASP A 258 16.16 19.35 12.05
C ASP A 258 16.87 20.38 11.11
N GLY A 259 16.41 20.51 9.87
CA GLY A 259 16.99 21.42 8.87
C GLY A 259 18.11 20.84 7.98
N CYS A 260 18.42 19.54 8.08
CA CYS A 260 19.32 18.81 7.16
C CYS A 260 18.56 17.71 6.38
N GLU A 261 19.12 17.38 5.21
CA GLU A 261 18.71 16.23 4.40
C GLU A 261 19.73 15.11 4.65
N ASP A 262 19.27 14.04 5.30
CA ASP A 262 20.07 12.85 5.53
C ASP A 262 19.71 11.81 4.46
N HIS A 263 20.72 11.29 3.77
CA HIS A 263 20.57 10.28 2.73
C HIS A 263 21.09 8.94 3.25
N HIS A 264 20.34 7.87 3.02
CA HIS A 264 20.77 6.52 3.39
C HIS A 264 20.18 5.45 2.47
N SER A 265 20.87 4.32 2.37
CA SER A 265 20.31 3.13 1.71
C SER A 265 19.25 2.48 2.58
N ALA A 266 18.09 2.16 2.01
CA ALA A 266 17.07 1.34 2.65
C ALA A 266 17.34 -0.17 2.49
N LEU A 267 18.30 -0.54 1.65
CA LEU A 267 18.67 -1.92 1.35
C LEU A 267 19.91 -2.38 2.11
N GLU A 268 20.75 -1.43 2.56
CA GLU A 268 21.96 -1.69 3.31
C GLU A 268 21.93 -1.00 4.68
N CYS A 269 22.67 -1.56 5.64
CA CYS A 269 22.83 -0.94 6.95
C CYS A 269 24.14 -0.13 6.95
N ASP A 270 24.05 1.15 6.64
CA ASP A 270 25.20 2.07 6.65
C ASP A 270 25.53 2.54 8.08
N VAL A 271 26.03 1.66 8.95
CA VAL A 271 26.72 2.13 10.17
C VAL A 271 27.80 1.16 10.65
N ALA A 272 29.04 1.65 10.64
CA ALA A 272 30.09 1.19 11.53
C ALA A 272 29.65 1.44 12.99
N ILE A 273 29.94 0.48 13.86
CA ILE A 273 29.60 0.53 15.29
C ILE A 273 30.47 1.63 15.94
N GLU A 274 29.96 2.86 16.01
CA GLU A 274 30.45 3.88 16.95
C GLU A 274 29.32 4.21 17.93
N ASP A 275 29.70 4.28 19.20
CA ASP A 275 28.94 3.86 20.40
C ASP A 275 27.81 4.80 20.85
N ASP A 276 27.42 5.77 20.04
CA ASP A 276 26.66 6.90 20.54
C ASP A 276 26.13 7.79 19.41
N GLN A 277 25.08 7.35 18.68
CA GLN A 277 23.82 8.08 18.44
C GLN A 277 22.83 7.20 17.67
N GLU A 278 21.55 7.34 18.03
CA GLU A 278 20.41 6.53 17.60
C GLU A 278 20.24 6.47 16.08
N PHE A 279 20.68 5.40 15.40
CA PHE A 279 19.95 4.85 14.25
C PHE A 279 20.48 3.45 13.89
N HIS A 280 19.78 2.42 14.33
CA HIS A 280 19.86 1.08 13.73
C HIS A 280 18.66 0.97 12.77
N GLY A 281 18.75 1.62 11.62
CA GLY A 281 17.72 1.52 10.59
C GLY A 281 17.69 0.10 10.05
N ALA A 282 16.64 -0.67 10.34
CA ALA A 282 16.50 -2.00 9.78
C ALA A 282 16.35 -1.92 8.25
N VAL A 283 17.04 -2.81 7.53
CA VAL A 283 16.94 -2.93 6.07
C VAL A 283 15.56 -3.45 5.64
N LEU A 284 15.21 -3.19 4.37
CA LEU A 284 14.03 -3.79 3.75
C LEU A 284 14.31 -5.26 3.42
N ASP A 285 13.36 -6.14 3.75
CA ASP A 285 13.48 -7.57 3.48
C ASP A 285 12.91 -7.94 2.10
N TRP A 286 11.95 -7.14 1.59
CA TRP A 286 11.21 -7.46 0.38
C TRP A 286 10.69 -6.24 -0.38
N VAL A 287 10.91 -6.22 -1.69
CA VAL A 287 10.46 -5.16 -2.61
C VAL A 287 9.49 -5.77 -3.63
N ILE A 288 8.26 -5.27 -3.64
CA ILE A 288 7.23 -5.64 -4.62
C ILE A 288 7.03 -4.47 -5.57
N VAL A 289 7.03 -4.73 -6.88
CA VAL A 289 6.86 -3.69 -7.91
C VAL A 289 5.78 -4.07 -8.92
N GLY A 290 4.98 -3.10 -9.33
CA GLY A 290 3.91 -3.31 -10.30
C GLY A 290 3.28 -2.05 -10.86
N GLY A 291 2.83 -2.16 -12.11
CA GLY A 291 2.10 -1.11 -12.83
C GLY A 291 0.62 -1.02 -12.43
N GLU A 292 0.01 0.11 -12.77
CA GLU A 292 -1.41 0.37 -12.49
C GLU A 292 -2.34 -0.52 -13.34
N SER A 293 -3.44 -1.00 -12.74
CA SER A 293 -4.43 -1.83 -13.43
C SER A 293 -5.75 -1.07 -13.64
N GLY A 294 -6.56 -1.51 -14.61
CA GLY A 294 -7.88 -0.97 -14.89
C GLY A 294 -7.90 0.01 -16.07
N ASN A 295 -9.10 0.36 -16.53
CA ASN A 295 -9.33 1.14 -17.75
C ASN A 295 -8.73 2.56 -17.80
N ARG A 296 -8.23 3.07 -16.68
CA ARG A 296 -7.54 4.37 -16.57
C ARG A 296 -6.09 4.22 -16.09
N ALA A 297 -5.52 3.01 -16.24
CA ALA A 297 -4.18 2.69 -15.78
C ALA A 297 -3.14 3.63 -16.39
N ARG A 298 -2.32 4.20 -15.53
CA ARG A 298 -1.15 4.96 -15.94
C ARG A 298 0.01 4.03 -16.31
N PRO A 299 0.77 4.38 -17.36
CA PRO A 299 1.96 3.65 -17.79
C PRO A 299 3.11 3.73 -16.78
N MET A 300 3.85 2.64 -16.64
CA MET A 300 5.08 2.53 -15.84
C MET A 300 6.28 2.42 -16.78
N HIS A 301 7.32 3.22 -16.55
CA HIS A 301 8.53 3.15 -17.37
C HIS A 301 9.29 1.84 -17.07
N PRO A 302 9.72 1.10 -18.11
CA PRO A 302 10.49 -0.13 -17.91
C PRO A 302 11.77 0.03 -17.08
N ASP A 303 12.53 1.09 -17.34
CA ASP A 303 13.78 1.32 -16.60
C ASP A 303 13.58 1.60 -15.11
N TRP A 304 12.40 2.07 -14.67
CA TRP A 304 12.14 2.23 -13.23
C TRP A 304 12.08 0.87 -12.53
N VAL A 305 11.37 -0.11 -13.10
CA VAL A 305 11.29 -1.45 -12.51
C VAL A 305 12.58 -2.24 -12.67
N ARG A 306 13.31 -2.06 -13.77
CA ARG A 306 14.65 -2.66 -13.95
C ARG A 306 15.65 -2.10 -12.95
N GLY A 307 15.66 -0.78 -12.75
CA GLY A 307 16.50 -0.14 -11.74
C GLY A 307 16.25 -0.69 -10.34
N LEU A 308 14.97 -0.85 -9.96
CA LEU A 308 14.60 -1.45 -8.67
C LEU A 308 15.03 -2.92 -8.56
N ARG A 309 14.90 -3.72 -9.64
CA ARG A 309 15.42 -5.09 -9.68
C ARG A 309 16.94 -5.08 -9.45
N ASP A 310 17.67 -4.23 -10.16
CA ASP A 310 19.13 -4.18 -10.12
C ASP A 310 19.65 -3.67 -8.76
N GLN A 311 18.93 -2.75 -8.11
CA GLN A 311 19.17 -2.37 -6.72
C GLN A 311 18.95 -3.57 -5.79
N CYS A 312 17.85 -4.32 -5.92
CA CYS A 312 17.61 -5.48 -5.06
C CYS A 312 18.64 -6.60 -5.25
N ASP A 313 19.02 -6.88 -6.51
CA ASP A 313 20.02 -7.91 -6.86
C ASP A 313 21.40 -7.59 -6.26
N ARG A 314 21.85 -6.33 -6.37
CA ARG A 314 23.10 -5.88 -5.76
C ARG A 314 23.14 -6.04 -4.24
N ASN A 315 21.99 -5.89 -3.57
CA ASN A 315 21.87 -5.86 -2.12
C ASN A 315 21.28 -7.15 -1.51
N ASP A 316 21.21 -8.27 -2.25
CA ASP A 316 20.59 -9.54 -1.84
C ASP A 316 19.18 -9.37 -1.21
N THR A 317 18.41 -8.39 -1.70
CA THR A 317 17.05 -8.11 -1.21
C THR A 317 16.03 -8.87 -2.06
N ALA A 318 15.03 -9.50 -1.44
CA ALA A 318 14.01 -10.22 -2.19
C ALA A 318 13.23 -9.27 -3.10
N PHE A 319 13.16 -9.59 -4.39
CA PHE A 319 12.44 -8.82 -5.40
C PHE A 319 11.27 -9.60 -6.00
N PHE A 320 10.08 -8.99 -6.00
CA PHE A 320 8.87 -9.53 -6.61
C PHE A 320 8.31 -8.56 -7.65
N PHE A 321 8.34 -8.96 -8.91
CA PHE A 321 7.66 -8.23 -9.97
C PHE A 321 6.24 -8.78 -10.16
N LYS A 322 5.25 -7.98 -9.80
CA LYS A 322 3.84 -8.41 -9.84
C LYS A 322 3.29 -8.42 -11.26
N GLN A 323 3.36 -7.28 -11.95
CA GLN A 323 2.79 -7.10 -13.29
C GLN A 323 3.16 -5.75 -13.90
N TRP A 324 3.01 -5.63 -15.22
CA TRP A 324 3.09 -4.35 -15.93
C TRP A 324 1.83 -3.47 -15.85
N GLY A 325 0.72 -4.01 -15.36
CA GLY A 325 -0.57 -3.33 -15.38
C GLY A 325 -1.30 -3.53 -16.72
N GLU A 326 -1.74 -2.46 -17.37
CA GLU A 326 -2.40 -2.51 -18.69
C GLU A 326 -1.45 -2.25 -19.88
N TRP A 327 -0.19 -1.92 -19.58
CA TRP A 327 0.80 -1.49 -20.55
C TRP A 327 1.82 -2.60 -20.79
N GLY A 328 2.39 -2.65 -22.00
CA GLY A 328 3.41 -3.64 -22.35
C GLY A 328 4.40 -3.04 -23.33
N MET A 329 5.58 -3.67 -23.41
CA MET A 329 6.62 -3.29 -24.36
C MET A 329 6.12 -3.41 -25.80
N PRO A 330 6.50 -2.49 -26.70
CA PRO A 330 6.31 -2.68 -28.12
C PRO A 330 7.03 -3.97 -28.54
N THR A 331 6.33 -4.80 -29.29
CA THR A 331 6.95 -5.92 -29.99
C THR A 331 7.22 -5.50 -31.42
N ASP A 332 8.34 -5.93 -32.00
CA ASP A 332 8.56 -5.85 -33.44
C ASP A 332 7.55 -6.73 -34.20
N ASP A 333 7.55 -6.66 -35.53
CA ASP A 333 6.66 -7.46 -36.40
C ASP A 333 6.90 -8.98 -36.26
N LEU A 334 7.96 -9.39 -35.58
CA LEU A 334 8.34 -10.78 -35.29
C LEU A 334 7.95 -11.21 -33.87
N GLY A 335 7.38 -10.32 -33.06
CA GLY A 335 6.99 -10.58 -31.68
C GLY A 335 8.12 -10.44 -30.65
N ASN A 336 9.31 -9.98 -31.05
CA ASN A 336 10.43 -9.73 -30.15
C ASN A 336 10.25 -8.37 -29.46
N LEU A 337 10.69 -8.27 -28.21
CA LEU A 337 10.68 -7.01 -27.46
C LEU A 337 11.60 -5.99 -28.18
N ASP A 338 11.02 -4.92 -28.72
CA ASP A 338 11.73 -3.91 -29.54
C ASP A 338 12.43 -2.82 -28.69
N TRP A 339 12.82 -3.15 -27.45
CA TRP A 339 13.51 -2.21 -26.57
C TRP A 339 14.78 -2.81 -25.93
N PRO A 340 15.96 -2.58 -26.54
CA PRO A 340 17.22 -2.84 -25.87
C PRO A 340 17.39 -1.85 -24.71
N TYR A 341 17.67 -2.36 -23.51
CA TYR A 341 18.13 -1.55 -22.39
C TYR A 341 19.31 -0.68 -22.83
N HIS A 342 19.22 0.64 -22.66
CA HIS A 342 20.35 1.56 -22.90
C HIS A 342 20.53 2.47 -21.69
N PRO A 343 21.71 2.50 -21.06
CA PRO A 343 21.95 3.20 -19.80
C PRO A 343 21.85 4.74 -19.88
N ASP A 344 21.88 5.32 -21.08
CA ASP A 344 21.96 6.78 -21.32
C ASP A 344 20.65 7.43 -21.82
N HIS A 345 19.51 6.74 -21.74
CA HIS A 345 18.25 7.31 -22.23
C HIS A 345 17.70 8.41 -21.32
N ASP A 346 17.33 9.54 -21.95
CA ASP A 346 16.61 10.64 -21.32
C ASP A 346 15.25 10.15 -20.77
N ARG A 347 15.19 10.02 -19.44
CA ARG A 347 14.03 9.51 -18.68
C ARG A 347 12.83 10.46 -18.70
N THR A 348 12.96 11.66 -19.27
CA THR A 348 11.95 12.72 -19.19
C THR A 348 10.94 12.74 -20.34
N HIS A 349 11.24 12.12 -21.49
CA HIS A 349 10.43 12.24 -22.72
C HIS A 349 10.20 10.91 -23.46
N TRP A 350 9.47 9.98 -22.83
CA TRP A 350 9.34 8.58 -23.30
C TRP A 350 7.95 8.15 -23.84
N PHE A 351 6.99 9.09 -23.96
CA PHE A 351 5.62 8.81 -24.44
C PHE A 351 5.33 9.23 -25.89
N ASP A 352 4.70 8.33 -26.65
CA ASP A 352 4.18 8.57 -28.01
C ASP A 352 2.78 9.24 -28.00
N ARG A 353 2.54 10.02 -29.05
CA ARG A 353 1.56 11.09 -29.33
C ARG A 353 0.06 10.73 -29.24
N ARG A 354 -0.33 9.61 -28.64
CA ARG A 354 -1.76 9.25 -28.42
C ARG A 354 -2.28 9.52 -27.01
N SER A 355 -1.39 9.86 -26.10
CA SER A 355 -1.75 10.34 -24.76
C SER A 355 -0.71 11.38 -24.38
N CYS A 356 -1.00 12.64 -24.71
CA CYS A 356 -0.30 13.78 -24.14
C CYS A 356 -0.64 13.89 -22.64
N VAL A 357 -0.25 12.91 -21.84
CA VAL A 357 -0.05 13.16 -20.42
C VAL A 357 1.32 13.83 -20.40
N ARG A 358 1.35 15.16 -20.19
CA ARG A 358 2.62 15.78 -19.81
C ARG A 358 3.18 14.92 -18.67
N PRO A 359 4.50 14.66 -18.59
CA PRO A 359 5.09 14.41 -17.28
C PRO A 359 4.46 15.45 -16.35
N ILE A 360 4.04 15.07 -15.15
CA ILE A 360 3.79 16.11 -14.15
C ILE A 360 5.12 16.86 -14.13
N GLU A 361 5.15 18.04 -14.75
CA GLU A 361 6.24 18.97 -14.60
C GLU A 361 6.29 19.09 -13.08
N SER A 362 7.30 18.47 -12.47
CA SER A 362 7.78 18.91 -11.18
C SER A 362 7.85 20.41 -11.35
N GLY A 363 6.96 21.15 -10.67
CA GLY A 363 6.90 22.60 -10.69
C GLY A 363 8.13 23.22 -10.02
N TRP A 364 9.29 22.70 -10.36
CA TRP A 364 10.62 23.10 -9.94
C TRP A 364 11.40 23.28 -11.23
N SER A 365 11.05 24.33 -11.96
CA SER A 365 12.03 24.99 -12.80
C SER A 365 13.14 25.50 -11.89
N ASP A 366 14.38 25.23 -12.26
CA ASP A 366 15.59 25.84 -11.72
C ASP A 366 15.39 27.33 -11.39
N LYS A 367 15.10 27.62 -10.10
CA LYS A 367 15.24 28.90 -9.39
C LYS A 367 14.58 28.80 -8.01
N TYR A 368 15.28 28.22 -7.04
CA TYR A 368 15.06 28.58 -5.64
C TYR A 368 16.40 29.01 -5.05
N GLN A 369 16.66 30.31 -5.16
CA GLN A 369 17.64 30.99 -4.31
C GLN A 369 17.10 31.00 -2.88
N CYS A 370 17.97 30.68 -1.93
CA CYS A 370 17.76 30.86 -0.49
C CYS A 370 17.16 32.24 -0.17
N GLY A 371 16.04 32.25 0.56
CA GLY A 371 15.45 33.45 1.13
C GLY A 371 14.23 33.09 1.98
N GLY A 372 14.35 33.26 3.30
CA GLY A 372 13.41 32.74 4.29
C GLY A 372 11.96 33.22 4.16
N GLY A 373 11.05 32.34 4.55
CA GLY A 373 9.62 32.61 4.71
C GLY A 373 8.80 31.33 4.61
N ALA A 374 8.22 30.88 5.72
CA ALA A 374 7.31 29.75 5.76
C ALA A 374 6.02 30.06 4.96
N TYR A 375 5.61 29.15 4.07
CA TYR A 375 4.31 29.21 3.39
C TYR A 375 3.59 27.84 3.44
N PRO A 376 2.25 27.83 3.56
CA PRO A 376 1.45 26.63 3.78
C PRO A 376 1.30 25.80 2.50
N PRO A 377 0.91 24.52 2.60
CA PRO A 377 0.65 23.69 1.43
C PRO A 377 -0.45 24.31 0.55
N PRO A 378 -0.41 24.14 -0.79
CA PRO A 378 -1.38 24.75 -1.68
C PRO A 378 -2.78 24.16 -1.45
N PRO A 379 -3.84 24.96 -1.60
CA PRO A 379 -5.21 24.51 -1.40
C PRO A 379 -5.65 23.52 -2.50
N PHE A 380 -6.44 22.53 -2.08
CA PHE A 380 -6.94 21.38 -2.85
C PHE A 380 -7.80 21.72 -4.09
N ASP A 381 -8.15 23.00 -4.30
CA ASP A 381 -9.19 23.44 -5.25
C ASP A 381 -8.71 23.84 -6.66
N LEU A 382 -7.42 23.72 -6.99
CA LEU A 382 -6.92 24.05 -8.34
C LEU A 382 -7.13 22.95 -9.40
N PHE A 383 -7.77 21.83 -9.05
CA PHE A 383 -7.88 20.65 -9.93
C PHE A 383 -9.27 20.41 -10.53
N GLN A 384 -10.20 21.37 -10.42
CA GLN A 384 -11.60 21.21 -10.87
C GLN A 384 -12.02 22.10 -12.05
N THR A 385 -11.11 22.59 -12.91
CA THR A 385 -11.55 23.26 -14.15
C THR A 385 -11.68 22.27 -15.32
N PRO A 386 -12.84 22.23 -16.02
CA PRO A 386 -13.03 21.45 -17.25
C PRO A 386 -12.01 21.76 -18.36
N ASP A 387 -11.40 22.95 -18.31
CA ASP A 387 -10.51 23.46 -19.36
C ASP A 387 -9.10 22.84 -19.37
N TYR A 388 -8.70 22.07 -18.34
CA TYR A 388 -7.39 21.37 -18.36
C TYR A 388 -7.38 20.15 -19.30
N LEU A 389 -8.55 19.57 -19.59
CA LEU A 389 -8.69 18.44 -20.51
C LEU A 389 -8.63 18.87 -21.99
N ASP A 390 -8.98 20.11 -22.32
CA ASP A 390 -9.05 20.59 -23.71
C ASP A 390 -7.71 21.11 -24.27
N GLN A 391 -6.71 21.36 -23.40
CA GLN A 391 -5.36 21.74 -23.85
C GLN A 391 -4.51 20.54 -24.34
N VAL A 392 -5.08 19.34 -24.37
CA VAL A 392 -4.35 18.08 -24.61
C VAL A 392 -4.37 17.62 -26.08
N ALA A 393 -4.99 18.38 -27.00
CA ALA A 393 -5.39 17.83 -28.31
C ALA A 393 -4.70 18.39 -29.57
N ARG A 394 -3.49 18.99 -29.51
CA ARG A 394 -2.77 19.43 -30.73
C ARG A 394 -1.29 19.11 -30.71
N CYS A 395 -0.79 18.55 -31.82
CA CYS A 395 0.63 18.30 -32.04
C CYS A 395 1.43 19.63 -31.99
N PRO A 396 2.44 19.79 -31.11
CA PRO A 396 3.17 21.04 -30.95
C PRO A 396 4.03 21.43 -32.17
N GLN A 397 4.29 20.49 -33.09
CA GLN A 397 5.00 20.77 -34.34
C GLN A 397 4.11 21.29 -35.47
N CYS A 398 2.81 20.97 -35.49
CA CYS A 398 1.97 21.25 -36.66
C CYS A 398 0.52 21.66 -36.36
N GLY A 399 0.12 21.73 -35.09
CA GLY A 399 -1.17 22.28 -34.66
C GLY A 399 -2.43 21.51 -35.08
N CYS A 400 -2.28 20.35 -35.74
CA CYS A 400 -3.40 19.53 -36.21
C CYS A 400 -3.87 18.55 -35.13
N GLY A 401 -5.19 18.38 -35.01
CA GLY A 401 -5.84 17.48 -34.04
C GLY A 401 -6.10 16.05 -34.53
N GLU A 402 -5.44 15.60 -35.61
CA GLU A 402 -5.64 14.27 -36.18
C GLU A 402 -4.32 13.50 -36.37
N ALA A 403 -4.26 12.28 -35.82
CA ALA A 403 -3.06 11.43 -35.79
C ALA A 403 -2.56 10.93 -37.16
N LYS A 404 -3.35 11.08 -38.24
CA LYS A 404 -3.05 10.46 -39.55
C LYS A 404 -2.10 11.25 -40.46
N LYS A 405 -1.71 12.49 -40.12
CA LYS A 405 -0.95 13.38 -41.02
C LYS A 405 0.51 13.66 -40.65
N CYS A 406 1.03 13.12 -39.54
CA CYS A 406 2.44 13.31 -39.17
C CYS A 406 3.33 12.21 -39.80
N GLN A 407 3.80 12.43 -41.03
CA GLN A 407 4.85 11.62 -41.63
C GLN A 407 6.21 12.29 -41.40
N GLY A 408 7.04 11.71 -40.53
CA GLY A 408 8.41 12.15 -40.28
C GLY A 408 8.92 11.71 -38.91
N ASN A 409 9.89 10.77 -38.91
CA ASN A 409 10.61 10.18 -37.75
C ASN A 409 9.77 9.88 -36.50
N ALA A 410 9.20 8.67 -36.48
CA ALA A 410 8.49 8.12 -35.34
C ALA A 410 9.44 7.94 -34.13
N ALA A 411 9.28 8.78 -33.10
CA ALA A 411 9.76 8.44 -31.77
C ALA A 411 8.96 7.21 -31.29
N ARG A 412 9.63 6.07 -31.10
CA ARG A 412 9.00 4.83 -30.64
C ARG A 412 8.53 5.01 -29.20
N ALA A 413 7.27 4.73 -28.91
CA ALA A 413 6.74 4.68 -27.54
C ALA A 413 7.48 3.60 -26.74
N ALA A 414 7.94 3.87 -25.51
CA ALA A 414 8.60 2.82 -24.72
C ALA A 414 7.63 1.74 -24.21
N VAL A 415 6.33 2.05 -24.14
CA VAL A 415 5.25 1.10 -23.81
C VAL A 415 3.98 1.45 -24.60
N THR A 416 3.11 0.45 -24.81
CA THR A 416 1.81 0.61 -25.46
C THR A 416 0.70 -0.04 -24.64
N TRP A 417 -0.53 0.44 -24.79
CA TRP A 417 -1.69 -0.18 -24.15
C TRP A 417 -1.98 -1.53 -24.82
N VAL A 418 -1.79 -2.61 -24.07
CA VAL A 418 -2.01 -3.98 -24.56
C VAL A 418 -3.10 -4.72 -23.80
N GLY A 419 -3.53 -4.16 -22.66
CA GLY A 419 -4.47 -4.76 -21.72
C GLY A 419 -3.81 -5.81 -20.82
N LYS A 420 -4.32 -5.94 -19.59
CA LYS A 420 -3.72 -6.74 -18.51
C LYS A 420 -3.32 -8.16 -18.89
N LYS A 421 -4.20 -8.87 -19.64
CA LYS A 421 -3.92 -10.26 -20.04
C LYS A 421 -2.69 -10.38 -20.94
N LYS A 422 -2.47 -9.41 -21.83
CA LYS A 422 -1.33 -9.41 -22.77
C LYS A 422 -0.09 -8.80 -22.14
N ALA A 423 -0.24 -7.82 -21.25
CA ALA A 423 0.85 -7.18 -20.52
C ALA A 423 1.67 -8.21 -19.71
N GLY A 424 0.98 -9.15 -19.05
CA GLY A 424 1.64 -10.26 -18.35
C GLY A 424 2.50 -9.81 -17.17
N ARG A 425 3.41 -10.70 -16.74
CA ARG A 425 4.27 -10.52 -15.56
C ARG A 425 5.75 -10.83 -15.80
N LEU A 426 6.16 -10.99 -17.06
CA LEU A 426 7.56 -11.24 -17.37
C LEU A 426 8.30 -9.89 -17.38
N LEU A 427 9.36 -9.80 -16.58
CA LEU A 427 10.31 -8.70 -16.63
C LEU A 427 11.59 -9.25 -17.26
N ASP A 428 11.97 -8.69 -18.41
CA ASP A 428 13.13 -9.14 -19.21
C ASP A 428 13.10 -10.64 -19.52
N GLY A 429 11.90 -11.14 -19.85
CA GLY A 429 11.68 -12.53 -20.24
C GLY A 429 11.60 -13.54 -19.08
N ALA A 430 11.77 -13.11 -17.83
CA ALA A 430 11.73 -13.97 -16.66
C ALA A 430 10.63 -13.54 -15.66
N GLU A 431 10.15 -14.50 -14.87
CA GLU A 431 9.36 -14.19 -13.68
C GLU A 431 10.30 -13.85 -12.51
N HIS A 432 9.93 -12.83 -11.74
CA HIS A 432 10.64 -12.44 -10.52
C HIS A 432 9.67 -12.60 -9.34
N ASN A 433 9.79 -13.72 -8.61
CA ASN A 433 8.83 -14.12 -7.58
C ASN A 433 9.50 -14.34 -6.20
N ALA A 434 10.61 -13.66 -5.91
CA ALA A 434 11.31 -13.90 -4.66
C ALA A 434 10.47 -13.45 -3.45
N PHE A 435 10.64 -14.15 -2.33
CA PHE A 435 10.04 -13.85 -1.03
C PHE A 435 11.15 -13.69 0.01
N PRO A 436 10.94 -12.87 1.06
CA PRO A 436 11.94 -12.67 2.09
C PRO A 436 12.15 -13.95 2.90
N LYS A 437 13.36 -14.10 3.43
CA LYS A 437 13.65 -15.12 4.44
C LYS A 437 13.01 -14.64 5.76
N VAL A 438 12.25 -15.50 6.43
CA VAL A 438 11.70 -15.17 7.75
C VAL A 438 12.79 -15.40 8.79
N PRO A 439 13.11 -14.42 9.65
CA PRO A 439 14.01 -14.65 10.77
C PRO A 439 13.47 -15.79 11.65
N GLY A 440 14.33 -16.78 11.92
CA GLY A 440 13.98 -18.01 12.65
C GLY A 440 13.67 -17.83 14.12
#